data_AF-A0A5E5AXV5-F1
#
_entry.id   AF-A0A5E5AXV5-F1
#
_cell.length_a   1.000
_cell.length_b   1.000
_cell.length_c   1.000
_cell.angle_alpha   90.00
_cell.angle_beta   90.00
_cell.angle_gamma   90.00
#
_symmetry.space_group_name_H-M   'P 1'
#
loop_
_entity.id
_entity.type
_entity.pdbx_description
1 polymer ?
#
loop_
_entity_poly.entity_id
_entity_poly.type
_entity_poly.pdbx_seq_one_letter_code
_entity_poly.pdbx_strand_id
1 'polypeptide(L)'
;MKLVDSTGTETAVERAHQQWKGIFAHTPAAATLILITAHQSIIAASSFFLTRLVGEFQEQRPFQGYLILYLAAMLIPYFPGCASFVALQSWINRAHREFVTRFARTAYGFTDAHCDSGLRSVSESMIARNSFLAIRDYLTFIHGLVGFLLNSTLSIVVLGIMLPGNLLTGYFFTLSLCALLIVVMRTSVARKSSEMEKQFAYYGQILARVWANTTLGNRYHYENWSRATDTHATAYYGASTRLQWLKQAGNLSLALTALGPTIFLVWNVVKNGHADAVLIAAVIVNLTRIFHILNSLSALVYQVLDLSSMNARIKMLFAAEQDLLAPRDSPKSPAGVMSMNGEPVRCFAEATRALIVAGTGRFTIRGENGAGKSTLLRFVKKSLGDRSLLLPAQQSDLVWRNAGDEVSTGQSMLMQLEEAVSIPDIDALLLDEWDANLDQSNRIAVDQMLSLLSETKLILEIRH
;
A
#
# COMPACT_ATOMS: atom_id res chain seq x y z
N MET A 1 -10.86 6.41 26.92
CA MET A 1 -10.43 5.60 25.76
C MET A 1 -11.67 4.88 25.28
N LYS A 2 -12.24 5.30 24.13
CA LYS A 2 -13.57 4.88 23.69
C LYS A 2 -13.58 3.37 23.42
N LEU A 3 -14.44 2.69 24.16
CA LEU A 3 -14.85 1.31 23.94
C LEU A 3 -15.17 1.12 22.46
N VAL A 4 -14.54 0.11 21.87
CA VAL A 4 -14.89 -0.42 20.57
C VAL A 4 -16.25 -1.10 20.75
N ASP A 5 -17.30 -0.33 20.49
CA ASP A 5 -18.65 -0.87 20.33
C ASP A 5 -18.62 -1.85 19.15
N SER A 6 -19.01 -3.08 19.44
CA SER A 6 -19.17 -4.19 18.51
C SER A 6 -20.41 -4.01 17.62
N THR A 7 -20.58 -2.84 16.99
CA THR A 7 -21.61 -2.62 15.97
C THR A 7 -21.04 -3.01 14.62
N GLY A 8 -21.11 -4.31 14.32
CA GLY A 8 -20.93 -4.84 12.98
C GLY A 8 -22.04 -4.38 12.05
N THR A 9 -21.93 -3.18 11.51
CA THR A 9 -22.61 -2.71 10.28
C THR A 9 -21.98 -1.41 9.77
N GLU A 10 -20.66 -1.24 9.84
CA GLU A 10 -20.03 -0.30 8.91
C GLU A 10 -20.18 -0.88 7.50
N THR A 11 -20.92 -0.16 6.66
CA THR A 11 -21.08 -0.57 5.26
C THR A 11 -19.71 -0.62 4.59
N ALA A 12 -19.48 -1.56 3.66
CA ALA A 12 -18.21 -1.66 2.92
C ALA A 12 -17.81 -0.32 2.25
N VAL A 13 -18.81 0.53 1.95
CA VAL A 13 -18.65 1.88 1.41
C VAL A 13 -18.08 2.87 2.43
N GLU A 14 -18.57 2.87 3.68
CA GLU A 14 -18.05 3.73 4.75
C GLU A 14 -16.59 3.40 5.09
N ARG A 15 -16.24 2.11 5.11
CA ARG A 15 -14.84 1.68 5.31
C ARG A 15 -13.95 2.05 4.14
N ALA A 16 -14.40 1.85 2.90
CA ALA A 16 -13.65 2.32 1.74
C ALA A 16 -13.37 3.83 1.84
N HIS A 17 -14.35 4.62 2.29
CA HIS A 17 -14.18 6.06 2.51
C HIS A 17 -13.16 6.37 3.61
N GLN A 18 -13.22 5.66 4.76
CA GLN A 18 -12.24 5.79 5.83
C GLN A 18 -10.82 5.38 5.39
N GLN A 19 -10.70 4.34 4.56
CA GLN A 19 -9.43 3.85 4.05
C GLN A 19 -8.73 4.92 3.21
N TRP A 20 -9.47 5.58 2.32
CA TRP A 20 -8.98 6.71 1.52
C TRP A 20 -8.73 7.96 2.37
N LYS A 21 -9.60 8.25 3.34
CA LYS A 21 -9.42 9.38 4.26
C LYS A 21 -8.12 9.24 5.06
N GLY A 22 -7.78 8.03 5.52
CA GLY A 22 -6.52 7.75 6.20
C GLY A 22 -5.26 7.97 5.35
N ILE A 23 -5.38 7.96 4.01
CA ILE A 23 -4.28 8.30 3.10
C ILE A 23 -4.22 9.80 2.82
N PHE A 24 -5.35 10.46 2.59
CA PHE A 24 -5.39 11.84 2.08
C PHE A 24 -5.60 12.94 3.13
N ALA A 25 -6.22 12.64 4.27
CA ALA A 25 -6.62 13.65 5.26
C ALA A 25 -5.47 14.02 6.23
N HIS A 26 -4.34 14.47 5.69
CA HIS A 26 -3.18 14.91 6.49
C HIS A 26 -2.77 16.34 6.16
N THR A 27 -2.30 17.09 7.15
CA THR A 27 -1.77 18.45 6.96
C THR A 27 -0.63 18.54 5.92
N PRO A 28 0.31 17.59 5.83
CA PRO A 28 1.34 17.62 4.79
C PRO A 28 0.78 17.37 3.39
N ALA A 29 -0.37 16.70 3.25
CA ALA A 29 -1.03 16.53 1.95
C ALA A 29 -1.51 17.89 1.41
N ALA A 30 -2.18 18.68 2.24
CA ALA A 30 -2.60 20.03 1.89
C ALA A 30 -1.40 20.95 1.59
N ALA A 31 -0.36 20.91 2.42
CA ALA A 31 0.87 21.67 2.18
C ALA A 31 1.53 21.29 0.84
N THR A 32 1.58 19.99 0.53
CA THR A 32 2.11 19.49 -0.74
C THR A 32 1.31 20.05 -1.92
N LEU A 33 -0.02 19.99 -1.88
CA LEU A 33 -0.87 20.50 -2.95
C LEU A 33 -0.69 22.01 -3.17
N ILE A 34 -0.68 22.81 -2.09
CA ILE A 34 -0.46 24.26 -2.15
C ILE A 34 0.90 24.57 -2.80
N LEU A 35 1.96 23.86 -2.41
CA LEU A 35 3.30 24.06 -2.95
C LEU A 35 3.40 23.66 -4.43
N ILE A 36 2.75 22.56 -4.84
CA ILE A 36 2.67 22.19 -6.26
C ILE A 36 1.94 23.27 -7.05
N THR A 37 0.80 23.78 -6.55
CA THR A 37 0.06 24.85 -7.22
C THR A 37 0.91 26.11 -7.36
N ALA A 38 1.57 26.57 -6.29
CA ALA A 38 2.47 27.71 -6.35
C ALA A 38 3.61 27.48 -7.37
N HIS A 39 4.22 26.29 -7.35
CA HIS A 39 5.29 25.92 -8.28
C HIS A 39 4.83 26.01 -9.75
N GLN A 40 3.71 25.37 -10.11
CA GLN A 40 3.21 25.35 -11.48
C GLN A 40 2.66 26.71 -11.94
N SER A 41 2.08 27.51 -11.03
CA SER A 41 1.64 28.87 -11.34
C SER A 41 2.81 29.78 -11.72
N ILE A 42 3.95 29.69 -11.03
CA ILE A 42 5.13 30.51 -11.37
C ILE A 42 5.72 30.07 -12.72
N ILE A 43 5.77 28.76 -12.99
CA ILE A 43 6.21 28.22 -14.29
C ILE A 43 5.31 28.75 -15.42
N ALA A 44 3.99 28.67 -15.26
CA ALA A 44 3.06 29.18 -16.27
C ALA A 44 3.21 30.70 -16.48
N ALA A 45 3.39 31.45 -15.39
CA ALA A 45 3.63 32.89 -15.44
C ALA A 45 4.92 33.25 -16.20
N SER A 46 5.98 32.43 -16.10
CA SER A 46 7.22 32.64 -16.85
C SER A 46 6.99 32.70 -18.37
N SER A 47 6.07 31.85 -18.89
CA SER A 47 5.70 31.84 -20.30
C SER A 47 4.97 33.12 -20.70
N PHE A 48 4.09 33.63 -19.84
CA PHE A 48 3.42 34.91 -20.06
C PHE A 48 4.42 36.07 -20.13
N PHE A 49 5.34 36.18 -19.16
CA PHE A 49 6.35 37.24 -19.13
C PHE A 49 7.28 37.20 -20.33
N LEU A 50 7.70 36.01 -20.76
CA LEU A 50 8.54 35.86 -21.95
C LEU A 50 7.81 36.33 -23.23
N THR A 51 6.51 36.06 -23.35
CA THR A 51 5.73 36.50 -24.52
C THR A 51 5.63 38.02 -24.59
N ARG A 52 5.33 38.64 -23.45
CA ARG A 52 5.28 40.10 -23.34
C ARG A 52 6.65 40.73 -23.59
N LEU A 53 7.71 40.13 -23.07
CA LEU A 53 9.08 40.59 -23.31
C LEU A 53 9.41 40.63 -24.81
N VAL A 54 9.09 39.58 -25.56
CA VAL A 54 9.34 39.53 -27.01
C VAL A 54 8.50 40.57 -27.75
N GLY A 55 7.22 40.72 -27.40
CA GLY A 55 6.33 41.70 -28.03
C GLY A 55 6.79 43.15 -27.80
N GLU A 56 7.07 43.52 -26.55
CA GLU A 56 7.55 44.87 -26.21
C GLU A 56 8.92 45.16 -26.84
N PHE A 57 9.79 44.15 -26.95
CA PHE A 57 11.08 44.28 -27.63
C PHE A 57 10.91 44.55 -29.14
N GLN A 58 9.98 43.85 -29.80
CA GLN A 58 9.67 44.06 -31.22
C GLN A 58 9.05 45.44 -31.48
N GLU A 59 8.23 45.94 -30.55
CA GLU A 59 7.60 47.27 -30.62
C GLU A 59 8.52 48.42 -30.14
N GLN A 60 9.79 48.13 -29.81
CA GLN A 60 10.78 49.10 -29.27
C GLN A 60 10.30 49.82 -27.99
N ARG A 61 9.49 49.15 -27.18
CA ARG A 61 8.98 49.64 -25.89
C ARG A 61 9.88 49.21 -24.72
N PRO A 62 9.77 49.84 -23.54
CA PRO A 62 10.56 49.46 -22.37
C PRO A 62 10.24 48.03 -21.89
N PHE A 63 11.16 47.08 -22.16
CA PHE A 63 10.99 45.65 -21.87
C PHE A 63 11.63 45.18 -20.54
N GLN A 64 12.39 46.05 -19.85
CA GLN A 64 13.20 45.70 -18.67
C GLN A 64 12.37 45.09 -17.51
N GLY A 65 11.15 45.58 -17.29
CA GLY A 65 10.27 45.05 -16.24
C GLY A 65 9.88 43.58 -16.46
N TYR A 66 9.53 43.23 -17.69
CA TYR A 66 9.21 41.84 -18.06
C TYR A 66 10.44 40.94 -18.02
N LEU A 67 11.64 41.48 -18.29
CA LEU A 67 12.89 40.74 -18.17
C LEU A 67 13.17 40.34 -16.73
N ILE A 68 13.05 41.28 -15.79
CA ILE A 68 13.25 40.99 -14.36
C ILE A 68 12.23 39.96 -13.86
N LEU A 69 10.96 40.12 -14.23
CA LEU A 69 9.90 39.16 -13.86
C LEU A 69 10.16 37.76 -14.45
N TYR A 70 10.64 37.68 -15.68
CA TYR A 70 10.99 36.40 -16.31
C TYR A 70 12.20 35.73 -15.61
N LEU A 71 13.26 36.48 -15.32
CA LEU A 71 14.42 35.97 -14.58
C LEU A 71 14.04 35.50 -13.18
N ALA A 72 13.21 36.26 -12.46
CA ALA A 72 12.67 35.87 -11.17
C ALA A 72 11.83 34.58 -11.27
N ALA A 73 10.98 34.48 -12.29
CA ALA A 73 10.17 33.29 -12.55
C ALA A 73 10.99 32.06 -12.99
N MET A 74 12.28 32.18 -13.32
CA MET A 74 13.18 31.04 -13.50
C MET A 74 13.77 30.53 -12.19
N LEU A 75 14.04 31.41 -11.21
CA LEU A 75 14.70 31.02 -9.95
C LEU A 75 13.72 30.69 -8.82
N ILE A 76 12.66 31.49 -8.66
CA ILE A 76 11.70 31.34 -7.57
C ILE A 76 10.99 29.97 -7.54
N PRO A 77 10.65 29.31 -8.68
CA PRO A 77 10.02 27.98 -8.69
C PRO A 77 10.74 26.90 -7.89
N TYR A 78 12.07 26.98 -7.77
CA TYR A 78 12.85 25.96 -7.08
C TYR A 78 12.50 25.87 -5.59
N PHE A 79 12.11 26.97 -4.93
CA PHE A 79 11.73 26.97 -3.52
C PHE A 79 10.46 26.14 -3.25
N PRO A 80 9.28 26.45 -3.83
CA PRO A 80 8.09 25.62 -3.64
C PRO A 80 8.26 24.22 -4.24
N GLY A 81 9.05 24.07 -5.31
CA GLY A 81 9.40 22.76 -5.88
C GLY A 81 10.07 21.85 -4.86
N CYS A 82 11.21 22.27 -4.29
CA CYS A 82 11.93 21.50 -3.27
C CYS A 82 11.11 21.28 -2.00
N ALA A 83 10.43 22.33 -1.51
CA ALA A 83 9.57 22.22 -0.33
C ALA A 83 8.43 21.21 -0.53
N SER A 84 7.88 21.10 -1.75
CA SER A 84 6.82 20.13 -2.06
C SER A 84 7.28 18.69 -1.89
N PHE A 85 8.54 18.37 -2.21
CA PHE A 85 9.09 17.02 -2.02
C PHE A 85 9.31 16.68 -0.54
N VAL A 86 9.72 17.65 0.28
CA VAL A 86 9.85 17.46 1.74
C VAL A 86 8.47 17.25 2.38
N ALA A 87 7.47 18.03 1.96
CA ALA A 87 6.09 17.87 2.38
C ALA A 87 5.50 16.52 1.94
N LEU A 88 5.81 16.08 0.71
CA LEU A 88 5.43 14.76 0.18
C LEU A 88 6.01 13.62 1.02
N GLN A 89 7.30 13.69 1.37
CA GLN A 89 7.92 12.65 2.22
C GLN A 89 7.25 12.58 3.60
N SER A 90 6.91 13.73 4.17
CA SER A 90 6.16 13.80 5.43
C SER A 90 4.76 13.23 5.30
N TRP A 91 4.11 13.45 4.16
CA TRP A 91 2.80 12.87 3.84
C TRP A 91 2.88 11.33 3.75
N ILE A 92 3.86 10.80 3.02
CA ILE A 92 4.09 9.35 2.87
C ILE A 92 4.25 8.68 4.24
N ASN A 93 5.12 9.23 5.09
CA ASN A 93 5.40 8.65 6.40
C ASN A 93 4.15 8.62 7.29
N ARG A 94 3.34 9.69 7.28
CA ARG A 94 2.11 9.75 8.08
C ARG A 94 1.02 8.82 7.54
N ALA A 95 0.85 8.77 6.21
CA ALA A 95 -0.10 7.86 5.58
C ALA A 95 0.24 6.38 5.86
N HIS A 96 1.52 6.02 5.78
CA HIS A 96 1.99 4.67 6.12
C HIS A 96 1.77 4.34 7.60
N ARG A 97 2.14 5.25 8.51
CA ARG A 97 1.92 5.06 9.95
C ARG A 97 0.44 4.86 10.28
N GLU A 98 -0.44 5.67 9.70
CA GLU A 98 -1.90 5.54 9.91
C GLU A 98 -2.41 4.21 9.36
N PHE A 99 -1.96 3.80 8.17
CA PHE A 99 -2.32 2.51 7.60
C PHE A 99 -1.92 1.34 8.50
N VAL A 100 -0.65 1.29 8.95
CA VAL A 100 -0.15 0.23 9.84
C VAL A 100 -0.90 0.21 11.17
N THR A 101 -1.11 1.39 11.77
CA THR A 101 -1.83 1.50 13.04
C THR A 101 -3.29 1.07 12.91
N ARG A 102 -3.95 1.44 11.81
CA ARG A 102 -5.34 1.04 11.52
C ARG A 102 -5.41 -0.47 11.31
N PHE A 103 -4.55 -1.03 10.46
CA PHE A 103 -4.51 -2.47 10.23
C PHE A 103 -4.30 -3.24 11.55
N ALA A 104 -3.36 -2.80 12.39
CA ALA A 104 -3.12 -3.41 13.69
C ALA A 104 -4.35 -3.34 14.62
N ARG A 105 -5.06 -2.20 14.64
CA ARG A 105 -6.33 -2.06 15.39
C ARG A 105 -7.43 -2.96 14.83
N THR A 106 -7.53 -3.09 13.51
CA THR A 106 -8.49 -3.97 12.84
C THR A 106 -8.21 -5.44 13.14
N ALA A 107 -6.94 -5.84 13.18
CA ALA A 107 -6.53 -7.21 13.48
C ALA A 107 -6.61 -7.55 14.99
N TYR A 108 -6.58 -6.54 15.86
CA TYR A 108 -6.60 -6.73 17.31
C TYR A 108 -7.85 -7.51 17.76
N GLY A 109 -7.64 -8.59 18.51
CA GLY A 109 -8.72 -9.42 19.03
C GLY A 109 -9.34 -10.42 18.03
N PHE A 110 -8.97 -10.40 16.75
CA PHE A 110 -9.45 -11.38 15.75
C PHE A 110 -8.68 -12.71 15.83
N THR A 111 -8.95 -13.50 16.87
CA THR A 111 -8.27 -14.78 17.15
C THR A 111 -8.47 -15.84 16.06
N ASP A 112 -9.56 -15.77 15.31
CA ASP A 112 -9.91 -16.74 14.27
C ASP A 112 -9.01 -16.60 13.03
N ALA A 113 -8.44 -15.42 12.80
CA ALA A 113 -7.51 -15.14 11.71
C ALA A 113 -6.11 -15.73 11.94
N HIS A 114 -5.73 -15.99 13.20
CA HIS A 114 -4.37 -16.38 13.57
C HIS A 114 -3.92 -17.74 12.98
N CYS A 115 -4.85 -18.68 12.80
CA CYS A 115 -4.50 -20.05 12.33
C CYS A 115 -4.59 -20.23 10.81
N ASP A 116 -4.99 -19.19 10.09
CA ASP A 116 -4.98 -19.22 8.64
C ASP A 116 -3.59 -18.83 8.14
N SER A 117 -2.78 -19.85 7.88
CA SER A 117 -1.41 -19.69 7.37
C SER A 117 -1.38 -18.94 6.02
N GLY A 118 -2.45 -19.06 5.22
CA GLY A 118 -2.62 -18.30 3.99
C GLY A 118 -2.80 -16.81 4.28
N LEU A 119 -3.77 -16.46 5.11
CA LEU A 119 -4.03 -15.07 5.50
C LEU A 119 -2.84 -14.45 6.24
N ARG A 120 -2.19 -15.20 7.14
CA ARG A 120 -1.00 -14.76 7.87
C ARG A 120 0.13 -14.40 6.92
N SER A 121 0.50 -15.32 6.02
CA SER A 121 1.59 -15.08 5.08
C SER A 121 1.31 -13.92 4.11
N VAL A 122 0.06 -13.78 3.66
CA VAL A 122 -0.38 -12.65 2.83
C VAL A 122 -0.31 -11.35 3.62
N SER A 123 -0.84 -11.32 4.85
CA SER A 123 -0.89 -10.11 5.69
C SER A 123 0.51 -9.65 6.12
N GLU A 124 1.37 -10.56 6.58
CA GLU A 124 2.76 -10.25 6.95
C GLU A 124 3.55 -9.72 5.76
N SER A 125 3.46 -10.38 4.60
CA SER A 125 4.11 -9.93 3.36
C SER A 125 3.59 -8.55 2.92
N MET A 126 2.28 -8.33 3.00
CA MET A 126 1.67 -7.06 2.62
C MET A 126 2.10 -5.92 3.55
N ILE A 127 2.06 -6.11 4.87
CA ILE A 127 2.44 -5.07 5.83
C ILE A 127 3.95 -4.84 5.80
N ALA A 128 4.77 -5.88 5.92
CA ALA A 128 6.21 -5.74 6.13
C ALA A 128 6.96 -5.34 4.85
N ARG A 129 6.57 -5.88 3.68
CA ARG A 129 7.31 -5.67 2.43
C ARG A 129 6.64 -4.70 1.47
N ASN A 130 5.33 -4.78 1.31
CA ASN A 130 4.65 -4.09 0.20
C ASN A 130 3.96 -2.79 0.59
N SER A 131 3.57 -2.61 1.86
CA SER A 131 2.74 -1.47 2.28
C SER A 131 3.42 -0.11 2.08
N PHE A 132 4.67 0.02 2.54
CA PHE A 132 5.43 1.26 2.40
C PHE A 132 5.69 1.59 0.93
N LEU A 133 6.14 0.60 0.16
CA LEU A 133 6.45 0.76 -1.26
C LEU A 133 5.21 1.19 -2.05
N ALA A 134 4.08 0.50 -1.86
CA ALA A 134 2.85 0.79 -2.57
C ALA A 134 2.27 2.18 -2.20
N ILE A 135 2.26 2.55 -0.91
CA ILE A 135 1.80 3.88 -0.48
C ILE A 135 2.72 4.98 -1.02
N ARG A 136 4.04 4.79 -0.92
CA ARG A 136 5.03 5.75 -1.43
C ARG A 136 4.89 5.96 -2.93
N ASP A 137 4.86 4.88 -3.69
CA ASP A 137 4.76 4.93 -5.15
C ASP A 137 3.44 5.58 -5.57
N TYR A 138 2.34 5.26 -4.88
CA TYR A 138 1.03 5.89 -5.11
C TYR A 138 1.03 7.40 -4.84
N LEU A 139 1.54 7.83 -3.69
CA LEU A 139 1.55 9.26 -3.32
C LEU A 139 2.53 10.08 -4.18
N THR A 140 3.67 9.49 -4.53
CA THR A 140 4.62 10.10 -5.49
C THR A 140 3.97 10.24 -6.86
N PHE A 141 3.23 9.22 -7.29
CA PHE A 141 2.44 9.26 -8.50
C PHE A 141 1.37 10.37 -8.45
N ILE A 142 0.64 10.52 -7.33
CA ILE A 142 -0.35 11.60 -7.16
C ILE A 142 0.31 12.99 -7.20
N HIS A 143 1.45 13.17 -6.53
CA HIS A 143 2.23 14.41 -6.60
C HIS A 143 2.58 14.76 -8.04
N GLY A 144 3.11 13.78 -8.79
CA GLY A 144 3.35 13.91 -10.22
C GLY A 144 2.07 14.31 -10.97
N LEU A 145 1.01 13.51 -10.86
CA LEU A 145 -0.27 13.71 -11.55
C LEU A 145 -0.84 15.12 -11.34
N VAL A 146 -0.87 15.59 -10.10
CA VAL A 146 -1.35 16.94 -9.78
C VAL A 146 -0.45 18.00 -10.41
N GLY A 147 0.88 17.83 -10.31
CA GLY A 147 1.84 18.73 -10.94
C GLY A 147 1.66 18.82 -12.45
N PHE A 148 1.50 17.69 -13.14
CA PHE A 148 1.27 17.66 -14.58
C PHE A 148 -0.09 18.21 -15.00
N LEU A 149 -1.16 17.90 -14.25
CA LEU A 149 -2.49 18.46 -14.49
C LEU A 149 -2.45 19.98 -14.41
N LEU A 150 -1.90 20.52 -13.33
CA LEU A 150 -1.77 21.96 -13.14
C LEU A 150 -0.90 22.60 -14.23
N ASN A 151 0.25 22.02 -14.54
CA ASN A 151 1.13 22.51 -15.61
C ASN A 151 0.39 22.57 -16.96
N SER A 152 -0.29 21.48 -17.33
CA SER A 152 -1.02 21.38 -18.59
C SER A 152 -2.17 22.40 -18.66
N THR A 153 -3.01 22.43 -17.63
CA THR A 153 -4.16 23.35 -17.58
C THR A 153 -3.71 24.81 -17.59
N LEU A 154 -2.74 25.18 -16.74
CA LEU A 154 -2.24 26.56 -16.69
C LEU A 154 -1.53 26.97 -17.99
N SER A 155 -0.77 26.06 -18.59
CA SER A 155 -0.13 26.32 -19.89
C SER A 155 -1.15 26.55 -21.00
N ILE A 156 -2.24 25.77 -21.06
CA ILE A 156 -3.34 25.97 -22.01
C ILE A 156 -4.03 27.32 -21.78
N VAL A 157 -4.26 27.71 -20.52
CA VAL A 157 -4.85 29.00 -20.18
C VAL A 157 -3.97 30.16 -20.66
N VAL A 158 -2.66 30.12 -20.35
CA VAL A 158 -1.71 31.15 -20.81
C VAL A 158 -1.65 31.20 -22.34
N LEU A 159 -1.68 30.04 -22.99
CA LEU A 159 -1.69 29.93 -24.45
C LEU A 159 -2.95 30.56 -25.07
N GLY A 160 -4.12 30.27 -24.50
CA GLY A 160 -5.40 30.79 -24.98
C GLY A 160 -5.52 32.32 -24.85
N ILE A 161 -4.83 32.92 -23.88
CA ILE A 161 -4.76 34.39 -23.74
C ILE A 161 -3.81 35.02 -24.77
N MET A 162 -2.78 34.29 -25.22
CA MET A 162 -1.69 34.83 -26.03
C MET A 162 -1.84 34.60 -27.55
N LEU A 163 -2.57 33.57 -27.99
CA LEU A 163 -2.68 33.23 -29.42
C LEU A 163 -3.93 33.79 -30.11
N PRO A 164 -3.86 34.09 -31.42
CA PRO A 164 -5.03 34.47 -32.20
C PRO A 164 -6.07 33.33 -32.25
N GLY A 165 -7.36 33.69 -32.25
CA GLY A 165 -8.48 32.76 -32.07
C GLY A 165 -8.60 31.62 -33.09
N ASN A 166 -7.92 31.73 -34.25
CA ASN A 166 -7.89 30.71 -35.30
C ASN A 166 -7.02 29.49 -34.96
N LEU A 167 -6.06 29.60 -34.04
CA LEU A 167 -5.19 28.49 -33.61
C LEU A 167 -5.75 27.71 -32.41
N LEU A 168 -6.70 28.29 -31.68
CA LEU A 168 -7.37 27.67 -30.52
C LEU A 168 -8.20 26.44 -30.92
N THR A 169 -8.88 26.47 -32.06
CA THR A 169 -9.74 25.36 -32.54
C THR A 169 -8.93 24.09 -32.84
N GLY A 170 -7.76 24.23 -33.48
CA GLY A 170 -6.84 23.12 -33.73
C GLY A 170 -6.33 22.49 -32.43
N TYR A 171 -6.06 23.30 -31.43
CA TYR A 171 -5.64 22.83 -30.10
C TYR A 171 -6.72 22.03 -29.38
N PHE A 172 -7.95 22.55 -29.36
CA PHE A 172 -9.09 21.85 -28.76
C PHE A 172 -9.38 20.52 -29.46
N PHE A 173 -9.25 20.48 -30.79
CA PHE A 173 -9.43 19.27 -31.57
C PHE A 173 -8.37 18.21 -31.22
N THR A 174 -7.08 18.58 -31.23
CA THR A 174 -5.99 17.67 -30.86
C THR A 174 -6.13 17.17 -29.42
N LEU A 175 -6.51 18.04 -28.47
CA LEU A 175 -6.71 17.66 -27.08
C LEU A 175 -7.87 16.67 -26.91
N SER A 176 -8.98 16.89 -27.63
CA SER A 176 -10.14 15.98 -27.62
C SER A 176 -9.80 14.62 -28.21
N LEU A 177 -9.03 14.59 -29.30
CA LEU A 177 -8.59 13.35 -29.94
C LEU A 177 -7.60 12.57 -29.06
N CYS A 178 -6.66 13.27 -28.41
CA CYS A 178 -5.80 12.67 -27.39
C CYS A 178 -6.64 12.09 -26.24
N ALA A 179 -7.61 12.83 -25.69
CA ALA A 179 -8.49 12.38 -24.61
C ALA A 179 -9.27 11.10 -24.98
N LEU A 180 -9.81 11.04 -26.20
CA LEU A 180 -10.52 9.87 -26.71
C LEU A 180 -9.61 8.63 -26.75
N LEU A 181 -8.37 8.76 -27.26
CA LEU A 181 -7.39 7.68 -27.28
C LEU A 181 -7.10 7.16 -25.87
N ILE A 182 -6.98 8.03 -24.85
CA ILE A 182 -6.79 7.61 -23.45
C ILE A 182 -7.94 6.72 -22.99
N VAL A 183 -9.17 7.19 -23.22
CA VAL A 183 -10.38 6.51 -22.74
C VAL A 183 -10.50 5.12 -23.35
N VAL A 184 -10.11 4.96 -24.61
CA VAL A 184 -10.06 3.66 -25.29
C VAL A 184 -8.96 2.77 -24.73
N MET A 185 -7.77 3.33 -24.46
CA MET A 185 -6.62 2.55 -23.98
C MET A 185 -6.69 2.15 -22.50
N ARG A 186 -7.41 2.92 -21.66
CA ARG A 186 -7.40 2.75 -20.20
C ARG A 186 -7.83 1.36 -19.74
N THR A 187 -8.84 0.77 -20.39
CA THR A 187 -9.40 -0.53 -20.00
C THR A 187 -8.43 -1.67 -20.29
N SER A 188 -7.79 -1.62 -21.46
CA SER A 188 -6.76 -2.57 -21.87
C SER A 188 -5.53 -2.50 -20.96
N VAL A 189 -5.06 -1.28 -20.65
CA VAL A 189 -3.92 -1.06 -19.74
C VAL A 189 -4.24 -1.55 -18.33
N ALA A 190 -5.42 -1.21 -17.80
CA ALA A 190 -5.85 -1.67 -16.47
C ALA A 190 -5.90 -3.20 -16.38
N ARG A 191 -6.47 -3.87 -17.39
CA ARG A 191 -6.56 -5.33 -17.43
C ARG A 191 -5.17 -5.99 -17.48
N LYS A 192 -4.27 -5.51 -18.35
CA LYS A 192 -2.89 -6.04 -18.46
C LYS A 192 -2.05 -5.73 -17.23
N SER A 193 -2.26 -4.59 -16.59
CA SER A 193 -1.58 -4.24 -15.34
C SER A 193 -2.02 -5.12 -14.18
N SER A 194 -3.32 -5.40 -14.05
CA SER A 194 -3.81 -6.31 -13.00
C SER A 194 -3.25 -7.72 -13.19
N GLU A 195 -3.17 -8.20 -14.43
CA GLU A 195 -2.52 -9.48 -14.74
C GLU A 195 -1.04 -9.49 -14.36
N MET A 196 -0.29 -8.45 -14.71
CA MET A 196 1.13 -8.34 -14.35
C MET A 196 1.33 -8.39 -12.82
N GLU A 197 0.49 -7.70 -12.04
CA GLU A 197 0.62 -7.70 -10.58
C GLU A 197 0.32 -9.05 -9.95
N LYS A 198 -0.66 -9.78 -10.49
CA LYS A 198 -0.92 -11.16 -10.06
C LYS A 198 0.30 -12.05 -10.31
N GLN A 199 0.90 -11.97 -11.50
CA GLN A 199 2.10 -12.74 -11.82
C GLN A 199 3.31 -12.34 -10.95
N PHE A 200 3.46 -11.06 -10.64
CA PHE A 200 4.49 -10.57 -9.72
C PHE A 200 4.33 -11.15 -8.31
N ALA A 201 3.09 -11.23 -7.80
CA ALA A 201 2.81 -11.84 -6.50
C ALA A 201 3.19 -13.33 -6.47
N TYR A 202 2.81 -14.12 -7.49
CA TYR A 202 3.19 -15.53 -7.59
C TYR A 202 4.71 -15.72 -7.68
N TYR A 203 5.38 -14.91 -8.50
CA TYR A 203 6.83 -14.95 -8.63
C TYR A 203 7.54 -14.63 -7.30
N GLY A 204 7.08 -13.58 -6.59
CA GLY A 204 7.61 -13.21 -5.29
C GLY A 204 7.46 -14.29 -4.21
N GLN A 205 6.34 -15.04 -4.22
CA GLN A 205 6.12 -16.15 -3.28
C GLN A 205 7.12 -17.30 -3.45
N ILE A 206 7.44 -17.68 -4.70
CA ILE A 206 8.44 -18.72 -4.98
C ILE A 206 9.84 -18.21 -4.64
N LEU A 207 10.13 -16.95 -4.94
CA LEU A 207 11.43 -16.34 -4.66
C LEU A 207 11.71 -16.24 -3.15
N ALA A 208 10.70 -16.03 -2.32
CA ALA A 208 10.83 -16.02 -0.87
C ALA A 208 11.35 -17.35 -0.29
N ARG A 209 11.21 -18.46 -1.03
CA ARG A 209 11.68 -19.79 -0.63
C ARG A 209 13.14 -20.07 -1.02
N VAL A 210 13.85 -19.11 -1.60
CA VAL A 210 15.22 -19.29 -2.10
C VAL A 210 16.16 -19.84 -1.03
N TRP A 211 16.12 -19.27 0.19
CA TRP A 211 17.08 -19.60 1.25
C TRP A 211 17.10 -21.10 1.57
N ALA A 212 15.97 -21.66 1.99
CA ALA A 212 15.88 -23.08 2.36
C ALA A 212 16.18 -24.02 1.17
N ASN A 213 15.82 -23.62 -0.05
CA ASN A 213 15.99 -24.46 -1.24
C ASN A 213 17.41 -24.38 -1.84
N THR A 214 18.23 -23.39 -1.45
CA THR A 214 19.61 -23.26 -1.93
C THR A 214 20.65 -23.58 -0.86
N THR A 215 20.46 -23.15 0.40
CA THR A 215 21.50 -23.28 1.45
C THR A 215 21.63 -24.70 2.00
N LEU A 216 20.56 -25.50 1.97
CA LEU A 216 20.58 -26.88 2.44
C LEU A 216 21.32 -27.84 1.50
N GLY A 217 21.71 -27.41 0.29
CA GLY A 217 22.42 -28.26 -0.67
C GLY A 217 21.60 -29.42 -1.25
N ASN A 218 20.29 -29.46 -1.00
CA ASN A 218 19.40 -30.51 -1.48
C ASN A 218 19.11 -30.35 -2.98
N ARG A 219 19.83 -31.09 -3.83
CA ARG A 219 19.72 -31.02 -5.31
C ARG A 219 18.28 -31.15 -5.83
N TYR A 220 17.50 -32.10 -5.30
CA TYR A 220 16.11 -32.31 -5.71
C TYR A 220 15.23 -31.06 -5.50
N HIS A 221 15.34 -30.45 -4.32
CA HIS A 221 14.58 -29.25 -3.97
C HIS A 221 15.07 -28.04 -4.76
N TYR A 222 16.38 -27.90 -4.95
CA TYR A 222 16.96 -26.86 -5.79
C TYR A 222 16.47 -26.93 -7.23
N GLU A 223 16.48 -28.11 -7.86
CA GLU A 223 16.03 -28.28 -9.25
C GLU A 223 14.52 -27.99 -9.41
N ASN A 224 13.70 -28.42 -8.45
CA ASN A 224 12.26 -28.14 -8.47
C ASN A 224 11.97 -26.65 -8.24
N TRP A 225 12.66 -26.02 -7.28
CA TRP A 225 12.55 -24.59 -7.04
C TRP A 225 13.02 -23.79 -8.25
N SER A 226 14.13 -24.17 -8.88
CA SER A 226 14.67 -23.51 -10.07
C SER A 226 13.68 -23.59 -11.24
N ARG A 227 13.13 -24.78 -11.54
CA ARG A 227 12.10 -24.96 -12.58
C ARG A 227 10.84 -24.14 -12.31
N ALA A 228 10.35 -24.13 -11.07
CA ALA A 228 9.19 -23.31 -10.67
C ALA A 228 9.49 -21.82 -10.82
N THR A 229 10.67 -21.38 -10.40
CA THR A 229 11.13 -19.99 -10.51
C THR A 229 11.18 -19.54 -11.96
N ASP A 230 11.76 -20.35 -12.85
CA ASP A 230 11.87 -20.05 -14.28
C ASP A 230 10.48 -19.94 -14.96
N THR A 231 9.57 -20.84 -14.61
CA THR A 231 8.19 -20.84 -15.12
C THR A 231 7.46 -19.54 -14.73
N HIS A 232 7.50 -19.18 -13.44
CA HIS A 232 6.85 -17.97 -12.95
C HIS A 232 7.55 -16.68 -13.39
N ALA A 233 8.89 -16.69 -13.50
CA ALA A 233 9.67 -15.58 -14.03
C ALA A 233 9.29 -15.30 -15.48
N THR A 234 9.23 -16.32 -16.34
CA THR A 234 8.86 -16.18 -17.75
C THR A 234 7.43 -15.64 -17.90
N ALA A 235 6.48 -16.11 -17.08
CA ALA A 235 5.12 -15.58 -17.08
C ALA A 235 5.06 -14.09 -16.66
N TYR A 236 5.75 -13.71 -15.59
CA TYR A 236 5.83 -12.34 -15.10
C TYR A 236 6.54 -11.41 -16.11
N TYR A 237 7.73 -11.78 -16.58
CA TYR A 237 8.48 -10.99 -17.56
C TYR A 237 7.70 -10.85 -18.87
N GLY A 238 7.05 -11.91 -19.35
CA GLY A 238 6.19 -11.85 -20.52
C GLY A 238 4.98 -10.94 -20.32
N ALA A 239 4.34 -10.94 -19.14
CA ALA A 239 3.25 -10.02 -18.83
C ALA A 239 3.73 -8.55 -18.74
N SER A 240 4.86 -8.32 -18.08
CA SER A 240 5.49 -7.00 -17.92
C SER A 240 5.89 -6.39 -19.25
N THR A 241 6.58 -7.15 -20.10
CA THR A 241 6.99 -6.70 -21.43
C THR A 241 5.79 -6.39 -22.33
N ARG A 242 4.73 -7.21 -22.31
CA ARG A 242 3.49 -6.95 -23.07
C ARG A 242 2.78 -5.68 -22.59
N LEU A 243 2.76 -5.42 -21.29
CA LEU A 243 2.21 -4.18 -20.74
C LEU A 243 3.03 -2.96 -21.20
N GLN A 244 4.36 -3.07 -21.19
CA GLN A 244 5.23 -1.99 -21.67
C GLN A 244 5.03 -1.72 -23.16
N TRP A 245 4.95 -2.74 -24.01
CA TRP A 245 4.63 -2.56 -25.43
C TRP A 245 3.32 -1.81 -25.64
N LEU A 246 2.26 -2.16 -24.89
CA LEU A 246 0.98 -1.46 -24.96
C LEU A 246 1.11 0.02 -24.54
N LYS A 247 1.84 0.30 -23.47
CA LYS A 247 2.10 1.69 -23.01
C LYS A 247 2.89 2.49 -24.04
N GLN A 248 3.95 1.92 -24.61
CA GLN A 248 4.79 2.61 -25.60
C GLN A 248 4.10 2.80 -26.95
N ALA A 249 3.30 1.82 -27.40
CA ALA A 249 2.46 1.97 -28.58
C ALA A 249 1.45 3.11 -28.39
N GLY A 250 0.82 3.20 -27.21
CA GLY A 250 -0.04 4.31 -26.85
C GLY A 250 0.67 5.66 -26.87
N ASN A 251 1.87 5.73 -26.30
CA ASN A 251 2.68 6.94 -26.30
C ASN A 251 3.01 7.40 -27.73
N LEU A 252 3.38 6.47 -28.62
CA LEU A 252 3.64 6.78 -30.03
C LEU A 252 2.37 7.29 -30.74
N SER A 253 1.21 6.65 -30.52
CA SER A 253 -0.07 7.09 -31.09
C SER A 253 -0.46 8.49 -30.60
N LEU A 254 -0.26 8.78 -29.31
CA LEU A 254 -0.53 10.10 -28.73
C LEU A 254 0.43 11.15 -29.31
N ALA A 255 1.72 10.85 -29.41
CA ALA A 255 2.71 11.75 -29.99
C ALA A 255 2.39 12.08 -31.46
N LEU A 256 2.01 11.08 -32.26
CA LEU A 256 1.61 11.29 -33.67
C LEU A 256 0.34 12.16 -33.77
N THR A 257 -0.64 11.91 -32.90
CA THR A 257 -1.88 12.68 -32.83
C THR A 257 -1.63 14.14 -32.42
N ALA A 258 -0.71 14.34 -31.47
CA ALA A 258 -0.37 15.62 -30.89
C ALA A 258 0.49 16.48 -31.84
N LEU A 259 1.60 15.91 -32.33
CA LEU A 259 2.62 16.64 -33.09
C LEU A 259 2.37 16.63 -34.60
N GLY A 260 1.72 15.58 -35.14
CA GLY A 260 1.51 15.42 -36.57
C GLY A 260 0.85 16.63 -37.25
N PRO A 261 -0.29 17.15 -36.74
CA PRO A 261 -0.93 18.33 -37.31
C PRO A 261 -0.06 19.59 -37.25
N THR A 262 0.70 19.76 -36.16
CA THR A 262 1.61 20.91 -35.99
C THR A 262 2.76 20.87 -36.99
N ILE A 263 3.38 19.71 -37.19
CA ILE A 263 4.46 19.50 -38.17
C ILE A 263 3.94 19.80 -39.58
N PHE A 264 2.75 19.29 -39.93
CA PHE A 264 2.12 19.55 -41.22
C PHE A 264 1.81 21.04 -41.46
N LEU A 265 1.30 21.74 -40.43
CA LEU A 265 0.97 23.16 -40.53
C LEU A 265 2.22 24.01 -40.75
N VAL A 266 3.27 23.78 -39.96
CA VAL A 266 4.56 24.48 -40.11
C VAL A 266 5.18 24.21 -41.48
N TRP A 267 5.16 22.96 -41.93
CA TRP A 267 5.69 22.60 -43.25
C TRP A 267 4.97 23.32 -44.40
N ASN A 268 3.64 23.42 -44.35
CA ASN A 268 2.87 24.14 -45.36
C ASN A 268 3.13 25.65 -45.34
N VAL A 269 3.23 26.26 -44.14
CA VAL A 269 3.52 27.70 -44.01
C VAL A 269 4.90 28.04 -44.58
N VAL A 270 5.92 27.21 -44.31
CA VAL A 270 7.28 27.42 -44.83
C VAL A 270 7.34 27.19 -46.34
N LYS A 271 6.71 26.13 -46.85
CA LYS A 271 6.74 25.79 -48.28
C LYS A 271 6.02 26.81 -49.16
N ASN A 272 4.94 27.40 -48.66
CA ASN A 272 4.12 28.29 -49.46
C ASN A 272 4.69 29.70 -49.60
N GLY A 273 5.78 30.08 -48.91
CA GLY A 273 6.58 31.28 -49.20
C GLY A 273 5.92 32.66 -49.03
N HIS A 274 4.63 32.74 -48.70
CA HIS A 274 3.86 33.99 -48.56
C HIS A 274 3.80 34.51 -47.11
N ALA A 275 4.54 33.92 -46.18
CA ALA A 275 4.49 34.28 -44.77
C ALA A 275 5.53 35.37 -44.45
N ASP A 276 5.06 36.49 -43.90
CA ASP A 276 5.87 37.59 -43.40
C ASP A 276 6.94 37.07 -42.40
N ALA A 277 8.16 37.60 -42.44
CA ALA A 277 9.29 37.11 -41.62
C ALA A 277 8.96 37.18 -40.11
N VAL A 278 8.11 38.14 -39.74
CA VAL A 278 7.57 38.32 -38.38
C VAL A 278 6.64 37.16 -37.98
N LEU A 279 5.79 36.69 -38.90
CA LEU A 279 4.88 35.55 -38.68
C LEU A 279 5.67 34.25 -38.53
N ILE A 280 6.71 34.06 -39.35
CA ILE A 280 7.60 32.89 -39.29
C ILE A 280 8.36 32.88 -37.95
N ALA A 281 8.92 34.01 -37.52
CA ALA A 281 9.59 34.12 -36.22
C ALA A 281 8.64 33.86 -35.04
N ALA A 282 7.41 34.40 -35.08
CA ALA A 282 6.39 34.17 -34.06
C ALA A 282 5.94 32.70 -33.99
N VAL A 283 5.82 32.02 -35.14
CA VAL A 283 5.50 30.58 -35.22
C VAL A 283 6.65 29.74 -34.68
N ILE A 284 7.91 30.04 -35.03
CA ILE A 284 9.10 29.31 -34.56
C ILE A 284 9.28 29.45 -33.03
N VAL A 285 9.13 30.67 -32.49
CA VAL A 285 9.21 30.89 -31.03
C VAL A 285 8.10 30.14 -30.30
N ASN A 286 6.88 30.14 -30.85
CA ASN A 286 5.77 29.40 -30.27
C ASN A 286 5.87 27.89 -30.51
N LEU A 287 6.67 27.41 -31.47
CA LEU A 287 6.84 25.98 -31.76
C LEU A 287 7.42 25.22 -30.57
N THR A 288 8.42 25.80 -29.89
CA THR A 288 9.00 25.22 -28.67
C THR A 288 7.97 25.10 -27.55
N ARG A 289 7.06 26.08 -27.42
CA ARG A 289 5.96 26.04 -26.45
C ARG A 289 4.89 25.02 -26.81
N ILE A 290 4.51 24.96 -28.09
CA ILE A 290 3.56 23.96 -28.60
C ILE A 290 4.11 22.56 -28.34
N PHE A 291 5.40 22.34 -28.61
CA PHE A 291 6.09 21.09 -28.29
C PHE A 291 6.06 20.76 -26.80
N HIS A 292 6.39 21.72 -25.92
CA HIS A 292 6.34 21.50 -24.47
C HIS A 292 4.94 21.18 -23.95
N ILE A 293 3.90 21.82 -24.47
CA ILE A 293 2.51 21.57 -24.09
C ILE A 293 2.05 20.20 -24.58
N LEU A 294 2.35 19.85 -25.84
CA LEU A 294 1.99 18.54 -26.39
C LEU A 294 2.73 17.39 -25.68
N ASN A 295 4.00 17.60 -25.34
CA ASN A 295 4.76 16.66 -24.53
C ASN A 295 4.18 16.53 -23.11
N SER A 296 3.78 17.66 -22.49
CA SER A 296 3.12 17.65 -21.18
C SER A 296 1.75 16.97 -21.23
N LEU A 297 1.01 17.12 -22.33
CA LEU A 297 -0.28 16.45 -22.54
C LEU A 297 -0.11 14.94 -22.73
N SER A 298 0.87 14.52 -23.54
CA SER A 298 1.21 13.09 -23.71
C SER A 298 1.66 12.46 -22.38
N ALA A 299 2.48 13.18 -21.60
CA ALA A 299 2.90 12.75 -20.27
C ALA A 299 1.71 12.67 -19.29
N LEU A 300 0.78 13.63 -19.33
CA LEU A 300 -0.44 13.59 -18.53
C LEU A 300 -1.28 12.35 -18.87
N VAL A 301 -1.39 12.01 -20.16
CA VAL A 301 -2.09 10.80 -20.58
C VAL A 301 -1.46 9.56 -19.96
N TYR A 302 -0.13 9.45 -20.01
CA TYR A 302 0.60 8.34 -19.42
C TYR A 302 0.31 8.20 -17.93
N GLN A 303 0.30 9.33 -17.21
CA GLN A 303 -0.03 9.31 -15.79
C GLN A 303 -1.48 8.87 -15.56
N VAL A 304 -2.44 9.37 -16.33
CA VAL A 304 -3.85 8.92 -16.21
C VAL A 304 -4.00 7.40 -16.48
N LEU A 305 -3.23 6.84 -17.41
CA LEU A 305 -3.22 5.39 -17.65
C LEU A 305 -2.61 4.63 -16.46
N ASP A 306 -1.53 5.15 -15.88
CA ASP A 306 -0.86 4.58 -14.72
C ASP A 306 -1.67 4.70 -13.42
N LEU A 307 -2.58 5.68 -13.32
CA LEU A 307 -3.51 5.82 -12.19
C LEU A 307 -4.32 4.53 -11.96
N SER A 308 -4.69 3.82 -13.03
CA SER A 308 -5.42 2.54 -12.92
C SER A 308 -4.57 1.44 -12.26
N SER A 309 -3.28 1.39 -12.62
CA SER A 309 -2.30 0.46 -12.05
C SER A 309 -2.03 0.78 -10.57
N MET A 310 -1.81 2.05 -10.27
CA MET A 310 -1.55 2.55 -8.92
C MET A 310 -2.75 2.34 -7.99
N ASN A 311 -3.98 2.59 -8.49
CA ASN A 311 -5.21 2.31 -7.75
C ASN A 311 -5.39 0.81 -7.47
N ALA A 312 -4.99 -0.08 -8.39
CA ALA A 312 -5.07 -1.52 -8.17
C ALA A 312 -4.13 -1.96 -7.02
N ARG A 313 -2.91 -1.42 -6.94
CA ARG A 313 -1.96 -1.71 -5.86
C ARG A 313 -2.50 -1.33 -4.48
N ILE A 314 -3.06 -0.11 -4.35
CA ILE A 314 -3.67 0.32 -3.08
C ILE A 314 -4.92 -0.49 -2.74
N LYS A 315 -5.75 -0.82 -3.72
CA LYS A 315 -6.93 -1.68 -3.50
C LYS A 315 -6.55 -3.07 -3.00
N MET A 316 -5.43 -3.65 -3.45
CA MET A 316 -4.93 -4.92 -2.91
C MET A 316 -4.57 -4.83 -1.43
N LEU A 317 -3.96 -3.71 -0.99
CA LEU A 317 -3.70 -3.48 0.43
C LEU A 317 -4.99 -3.37 1.25
N PHE A 318 -6.00 -2.69 0.71
CA PHE A 318 -7.30 -2.55 1.35
C PHE A 318 -8.11 -3.84 1.36
N ALA A 319 -7.97 -4.69 0.34
CA ALA A 319 -8.60 -6.00 0.29
C ALA A 319 -8.05 -6.92 1.38
N ALA A 320 -6.73 -6.93 1.61
CA ALA A 320 -6.13 -7.72 2.69
C ALA A 320 -6.68 -7.34 4.08
N GLU A 321 -6.95 -6.05 4.32
CA GLU A 321 -7.61 -5.58 5.54
C GLU A 321 -9.08 -6.06 5.63
N GLN A 322 -9.79 -6.14 4.50
CA GLN A 322 -11.17 -6.64 4.46
C GLN A 322 -11.24 -8.16 4.66
N ASP A 323 -10.28 -8.92 4.11
CA ASP A 323 -10.20 -10.37 4.24
C ASP A 323 -10.01 -10.83 5.70
N LEU A 324 -9.40 -9.99 6.55
CA LEU A 324 -9.33 -10.22 8.00
C LEU A 324 -10.71 -10.22 8.67
N LEU A 325 -11.64 -9.42 8.14
CA LEU A 325 -12.95 -9.16 8.73
C LEU A 325 -14.03 -10.08 8.14
N ALA A 326 -13.69 -10.88 7.12
CA ALA A 326 -14.59 -11.85 6.53
C ALA A 326 -15.09 -12.82 7.63
N PRO A 327 -16.41 -13.07 7.74
CA PRO A 327 -16.94 -14.04 8.69
C PRO A 327 -16.30 -15.40 8.48
N ARG A 328 -15.78 -15.98 9.55
CA ARG A 328 -15.19 -17.32 9.54
C ARG A 328 -16.03 -18.23 10.42
N ASP A 329 -16.50 -19.32 9.86
CA ASP A 329 -17.15 -20.37 10.62
C ASP A 329 -16.09 -21.13 11.42
N SER A 330 -15.93 -20.75 12.68
CA SER A 330 -15.18 -21.54 13.64
C SER A 330 -15.99 -22.79 14.01
N PRO A 331 -15.39 -24.00 14.00
CA PRO A 331 -16.10 -25.20 14.44
C PRO A 331 -16.57 -25.03 15.89
N LYS A 332 -17.81 -25.44 16.17
CA LYS A 332 -18.48 -25.26 17.47
C LYS A 332 -18.25 -26.43 18.44
N SER A 333 -17.77 -27.55 17.91
CA SER A 333 -17.52 -28.80 18.64
C SER A 333 -16.18 -29.41 18.24
N PRO A 334 -15.58 -30.23 19.11
CA PRO A 334 -14.39 -31.02 18.77
C PRO A 334 -14.60 -31.93 17.57
N ALA A 335 -13.53 -32.17 16.79
CA ALA A 335 -13.54 -33.10 15.67
C ALA A 335 -13.17 -34.54 16.08
N GLY A 336 -12.72 -34.74 17.33
CA GLY A 336 -12.29 -36.02 17.88
C GLY A 336 -12.43 -36.05 19.40
N VAL A 337 -11.82 -37.07 20.03
CA VAL A 337 -11.88 -37.23 21.49
C VAL A 337 -11.00 -36.16 22.17
N MET A 338 -11.64 -35.32 22.98
CA MET A 338 -11.01 -34.30 23.78
C MET A 338 -11.56 -34.35 25.20
N SER A 339 -10.68 -34.21 26.19
CA SER A 339 -11.06 -34.11 27.59
C SER A 339 -10.42 -32.89 28.26
N MET A 340 -11.10 -32.35 29.25
CA MET A 340 -10.63 -31.27 30.12
C MET A 340 -10.68 -31.79 31.56
N ASN A 341 -9.53 -31.91 32.22
CA ASN A 341 -9.40 -32.54 33.53
C ASN A 341 -10.04 -33.95 33.63
N GLY A 342 -10.03 -34.71 32.52
CA GLY A 342 -10.62 -36.05 32.43
C GLY A 342 -12.08 -36.09 31.98
N GLU A 343 -12.80 -34.97 32.02
CA GLU A 343 -14.18 -34.88 31.55
C GLU A 343 -14.26 -34.64 30.03
N PRO A 344 -15.14 -35.32 29.28
CA PRO A 344 -15.22 -35.19 27.83
C PRO A 344 -15.78 -33.82 27.41
N VAL A 345 -15.07 -33.13 26.52
CA VAL A 345 -15.53 -31.89 25.91
C VAL A 345 -16.37 -32.22 24.67
N ARG A 346 -17.63 -31.80 24.63
CA ARG A 346 -18.54 -32.02 23.47
C ARG A 346 -18.88 -30.73 22.73
N CYS A 347 -18.88 -29.61 23.44
CA CYS A 347 -19.22 -28.29 22.91
C CYS A 347 -18.24 -27.25 23.47
N PHE A 348 -17.64 -26.43 22.60
CA PHE A 348 -16.68 -25.43 23.04
C PHE A 348 -17.34 -24.30 23.85
N ALA A 349 -18.59 -23.95 23.54
CA ALA A 349 -19.33 -22.92 24.26
C ALA A 349 -19.64 -23.35 25.71
N GLU A 350 -20.02 -24.61 25.91
CA GLU A 350 -20.29 -25.16 27.24
C GLU A 350 -19.01 -25.26 28.08
N ALA A 351 -17.92 -25.76 27.49
CA ALA A 351 -16.62 -25.81 28.15
C ALA A 351 -16.13 -24.40 28.53
N THR A 352 -16.26 -23.43 27.63
CA THR A 352 -15.90 -22.03 27.90
C THR A 352 -16.75 -21.45 29.03
N ARG A 353 -18.06 -21.73 29.06
CA ARG A 353 -18.95 -21.27 30.14
C ARG A 353 -18.55 -21.88 31.49
N ALA A 354 -18.23 -23.16 31.53
CA ALA A 354 -17.77 -23.83 32.75
C ALA A 354 -16.48 -23.19 33.30
N LEU A 355 -15.52 -22.88 32.42
CA LEU A 355 -14.28 -22.20 32.78
C LEU A 355 -14.51 -20.78 33.32
N ILE A 356 -15.40 -20.02 32.67
CA ILE A 356 -15.76 -18.66 33.12
C ILE A 356 -16.43 -18.70 34.50
N VAL A 357 -17.28 -19.70 34.76
CA VAL A 357 -17.96 -19.87 36.07
C VAL A 357 -16.99 -20.27 37.16
N ALA A 358 -15.98 -21.11 36.86
CA ALA A 358 -14.96 -21.49 37.83
C ALA A 358 -14.15 -20.27 38.31
N GLY A 359 -13.84 -19.33 37.42
CA GLY A 359 -13.16 -18.07 37.73
C GLY A 359 -11.66 -18.20 38.01
N THR A 360 -11.25 -19.23 38.76
CA THR A 360 -9.85 -19.59 39.04
C THR A 360 -9.65 -21.10 38.95
N GLY A 361 -8.39 -21.55 38.98
CA GLY A 361 -8.02 -22.95 38.95
C GLY A 361 -7.26 -23.37 37.69
N ARG A 362 -6.67 -24.56 37.74
CA ARG A 362 -5.84 -25.13 36.67
C ARG A 362 -6.59 -26.21 35.90
N PHE A 363 -6.69 -26.04 34.59
CA PHE A 363 -7.41 -26.92 33.68
C PHE A 363 -6.48 -27.41 32.58
N THR A 364 -6.36 -28.73 32.44
CA THR A 364 -5.54 -29.37 31.43
C THR A 364 -6.43 -29.95 30.33
N ILE A 365 -6.20 -29.54 29.10
CA ILE A 365 -6.84 -30.08 27.90
C ILE A 365 -5.95 -31.19 27.32
N ARG A 366 -6.52 -32.37 27.10
CA ARG A 366 -5.89 -33.51 26.41
C ARG A 366 -6.78 -34.01 25.27
N GLY A 367 -6.16 -34.64 24.28
CA GLY A 367 -6.89 -35.21 23.14
C GLY A 367 -5.98 -35.43 21.94
N GLU A 368 -6.53 -36.08 20.92
CA GLU A 368 -5.79 -36.40 19.69
C GLU A 368 -5.34 -35.15 18.93
N ASN A 369 -4.33 -35.29 18.08
CA ASN A 369 -3.92 -34.21 17.18
C ASN A 369 -5.04 -33.90 16.19
N GLY A 370 -5.38 -32.62 16.06
CA GLY A 370 -6.53 -32.18 15.25
C GLY A 370 -7.89 -32.25 15.94
N ALA A 371 -8.00 -32.72 17.20
CA ALA A 371 -9.27 -32.77 17.93
C ALA A 371 -9.88 -31.37 18.21
N GLY A 372 -9.11 -30.30 18.08
CA GLY A 372 -9.55 -28.91 18.26
C GLY A 372 -9.05 -28.23 19.54
N LYS A 373 -7.97 -28.73 20.17
CA LYS A 373 -7.45 -28.22 21.45
C LYS A 373 -7.16 -26.71 21.41
N SER A 374 -6.34 -26.27 20.45
CA SER A 374 -6.04 -24.85 20.25
C SER A 374 -7.26 -24.04 19.79
N THR A 375 -8.30 -24.69 19.24
CA THR A 375 -9.58 -24.04 18.91
C THR A 375 -10.36 -23.68 20.18
N LEU A 376 -10.38 -24.57 21.18
CA LEU A 376 -10.99 -24.27 22.48
C LEU A 376 -10.28 -23.09 23.18
N LEU A 377 -8.93 -23.06 23.19
CA LEU A 377 -8.19 -21.92 23.75
C LEU A 377 -8.61 -20.59 23.10
N ARG A 378 -8.77 -20.57 21.77
CA ARG A 378 -9.23 -19.38 21.04
C ARG A 378 -10.67 -19.01 21.37
N PHE A 379 -11.55 -19.98 21.56
CA PHE A 379 -12.94 -19.75 21.98
C PHE A 379 -13.01 -19.09 23.36
N VAL A 380 -12.15 -19.53 24.28
CA VAL A 380 -11.99 -18.93 25.61
C VAL A 380 -11.39 -17.53 25.51
N LYS A 381 -10.31 -17.33 24.72
CA LYS A 381 -9.70 -16.01 24.47
C LYS A 381 -10.72 -15.01 23.90
N LYS A 382 -11.54 -15.44 22.94
CA LYS A 382 -12.60 -14.61 22.34
C LYS A 382 -13.66 -14.22 23.35
N SER A 383 -14.00 -15.11 24.28
CA SER A 383 -15.02 -14.87 25.30
C SER A 383 -14.53 -14.00 26.47
N LEU A 384 -13.25 -14.12 26.83
CA LEU A 384 -12.64 -13.36 27.92
C LEU A 384 -12.03 -12.02 27.47
N GLY A 385 -11.75 -11.86 26.18
CA GLY A 385 -11.19 -10.64 25.61
C GLY A 385 -9.86 -10.28 26.26
N ASP A 386 -9.70 -9.02 26.63
CA ASP A 386 -8.45 -8.46 27.18
C ASP A 386 -8.10 -8.99 28.58
N ARG A 387 -9.06 -9.61 29.28
CA ARG A 387 -8.85 -10.26 30.59
C ARG A 387 -8.12 -11.59 30.50
N SER A 388 -7.74 -12.01 29.30
CA SER A 388 -7.03 -13.26 29.07
C SER A 388 -5.83 -13.08 28.16
N LEU A 389 -4.78 -13.84 28.43
CA LEU A 389 -3.57 -13.87 27.60
C LEU A 389 -3.38 -15.26 27.02
N LEU A 390 -3.28 -15.31 25.69
CA LEU A 390 -3.00 -16.53 24.94
C LEU A 390 -1.53 -16.56 24.57
N LEU A 391 -0.80 -17.55 25.09
CA LEU A 391 0.56 -17.85 24.70
C LEU A 391 0.54 -18.97 23.67
N PRO A 392 0.83 -18.67 22.38
CA PRO A 392 0.89 -19.69 21.35
C PRO A 392 2.12 -20.58 21.52
N ALA A 393 2.13 -21.74 20.86
CA ALA A 393 3.26 -22.67 20.89
C ALA A 393 4.58 -22.03 20.40
N GLN A 394 4.48 -21.08 19.46
CA GLN A 394 5.61 -20.31 18.95
C GLN A 394 5.55 -18.86 19.47
N GLN A 395 6.23 -18.61 20.60
CA GLN A 395 6.19 -17.32 21.30
C GLN A 395 7.15 -16.27 20.72
N SER A 396 8.07 -16.67 19.84
CA SER A 396 9.08 -15.81 19.20
C SER A 396 8.49 -14.66 18.38
N ASP A 397 7.23 -14.79 17.97
CA ASP A 397 6.57 -13.80 17.11
C ASP A 397 5.87 -12.70 17.94
N LEU A 398 5.79 -12.87 19.26
CA LEU A 398 5.26 -11.87 20.19
C LEU A 398 6.34 -10.90 20.64
N VAL A 399 5.97 -9.64 20.84
CA VAL A 399 6.89 -8.61 21.31
C VAL A 399 6.80 -8.51 22.84
N TRP A 400 7.91 -8.83 23.51
CA TRP A 400 8.06 -8.82 24.97
C TRP A 400 8.93 -7.65 25.42
N ARG A 401 8.70 -7.11 26.62
CA ARG A 401 9.50 -6.01 27.17
C ARG A 401 10.91 -6.47 27.52
N ASN A 402 11.04 -7.70 28.02
CA ASN A 402 12.30 -8.26 28.50
C ASN A 402 12.94 -9.23 27.50
N ALA A 403 12.71 -9.06 26.20
CA ALA A 403 13.35 -9.88 25.17
C ALA A 403 14.88 -9.63 25.18
N GLY A 404 15.65 -10.56 25.74
CA GLY A 404 17.11 -10.56 25.64
C GLY A 404 17.56 -11.17 24.31
N ASP A 405 18.47 -10.51 23.60
CA ASP A 405 18.97 -10.94 22.28
C ASP A 405 19.83 -12.23 22.33
N GLU A 406 20.26 -12.68 23.52
CA GLU A 406 21.19 -13.82 23.69
C GLU A 406 20.77 -14.79 24.82
N VAL A 407 19.48 -15.12 24.92
CA VAL A 407 18.98 -16.07 25.94
C VAL A 407 18.62 -17.40 25.29
N SER A 408 18.96 -18.53 25.94
CA SER A 408 18.57 -19.86 25.44
C SER A 408 17.04 -19.98 25.32
N THR A 409 16.55 -20.82 24.40
CA THR A 409 15.10 -20.96 24.11
C THR A 409 14.26 -21.24 25.37
N GLY A 410 14.79 -22.04 26.31
CA GLY A 410 14.10 -22.36 27.57
C GLY A 410 14.11 -21.24 28.61
N GLN A 411 15.20 -20.47 28.71
CA GLN A 411 15.26 -19.30 29.58
C GLN A 411 14.41 -18.14 29.02
N SER A 412 14.38 -17.97 27.69
CA SER A 412 13.50 -17.00 27.02
C SER A 412 12.03 -17.29 27.33
N MET A 413 11.63 -18.57 27.25
CA MET A 413 10.28 -19.02 27.62
C MET A 413 9.94 -18.70 29.09
N LEU A 414 10.88 -18.93 30.02
CA LEU A 414 10.69 -18.58 31.43
C LEU A 414 10.49 -17.08 31.64
N MET A 415 11.35 -16.25 31.03
CA MET A 415 11.22 -14.79 31.10
C MET A 415 9.89 -14.30 30.52
N GLN A 416 9.43 -14.90 29.41
CA GLN A 416 8.16 -14.57 28.76
C GLN A 416 6.97 -14.97 29.64
N LEU A 417 7.03 -16.13 30.29
CA LEU A 417 6.02 -16.56 31.25
C LEU A 417 6.01 -15.68 32.50
N GLU A 418 7.16 -15.33 33.06
CA GLU A 418 7.26 -14.40 34.19
C GLU A 418 6.68 -13.03 33.82
N GLU A 419 6.99 -12.51 32.62
CA GLU A 419 6.39 -11.28 32.11
C GLU A 419 4.87 -11.42 31.99
N ALA A 420 4.37 -12.48 31.34
CA ALA A 420 2.95 -12.77 31.18
C ALA A 420 2.18 -12.79 32.51
N VAL A 421 2.78 -13.36 33.54
CA VAL A 421 2.21 -13.49 34.87
C VAL A 421 2.11 -12.14 35.58
N SER A 422 3.13 -11.29 35.39
CA SER A 422 3.24 -9.97 36.02
C SER A 422 2.28 -8.92 35.46
N ILE A 423 1.61 -9.20 34.33
CA ILE A 423 0.69 -8.24 33.72
C ILE A 423 -0.56 -8.09 34.61
N PRO A 424 -0.87 -6.85 35.04
CA PRO A 424 -2.09 -6.57 35.80
C PRO A 424 -3.34 -6.75 34.91
N ASP A 425 -4.50 -7.00 35.53
CA ASP A 425 -5.80 -7.12 34.86
C ASP A 425 -5.99 -8.34 33.93
N ILE A 426 -5.09 -9.32 33.97
CA ILE A 426 -5.28 -10.64 33.34
C ILE A 426 -5.78 -11.65 34.38
N ASP A 427 -7.03 -12.10 34.18
CA ASP A 427 -7.72 -13.11 34.99
C ASP A 427 -7.43 -14.54 34.52
N ALA A 428 -7.06 -14.71 33.24
CA ALA A 428 -6.84 -16.04 32.65
C ALA A 428 -5.59 -16.15 31.78
N LEU A 429 -4.82 -17.21 31.97
CA LEU A 429 -3.66 -17.57 31.16
C LEU A 429 -3.97 -18.82 30.34
N LEU A 430 -3.85 -18.70 29.01
CA LEU A 430 -4.15 -19.74 28.04
C LEU A 430 -2.84 -20.18 27.37
N LEU A 431 -2.44 -21.43 27.59
CA LEU A 431 -1.12 -21.94 27.21
C LEU A 431 -1.24 -23.04 26.17
N ASP A 432 -0.72 -22.80 24.97
CA ASP A 432 -0.64 -23.80 23.90
C ASP A 432 0.76 -24.45 23.89
N GLU A 433 0.83 -25.74 24.22
CA GLU A 433 2.05 -26.57 24.14
C GLU A 433 3.32 -25.96 24.79
N TRP A 434 3.15 -25.34 25.96
CA TRP A 434 4.24 -24.61 26.62
C TRP A 434 5.42 -25.50 27.04
N ASP A 435 5.21 -26.80 27.21
CA ASP A 435 6.19 -27.76 27.71
C ASP A 435 7.03 -28.44 26.61
N ALA A 436 6.67 -28.26 25.33
CA ALA A 436 7.27 -28.98 24.20
C ALA A 436 8.78 -28.75 24.06
N ASN A 437 9.27 -27.55 24.37
CA ASN A 437 10.68 -27.15 24.16
C ASN A 437 11.46 -26.88 25.47
N LEU A 438 10.91 -27.26 26.62
CA LEU A 438 11.54 -27.04 27.92
C LEU A 438 12.29 -28.29 28.42
N ASP A 439 13.44 -28.07 29.07
CA ASP A 439 14.14 -29.11 29.82
C ASP A 439 13.38 -29.46 31.12
N GLN A 440 13.78 -30.55 31.77
CA GLN A 440 13.08 -31.07 32.95
C GLN A 440 13.09 -30.08 34.12
N SER A 441 14.20 -29.36 34.34
CA SER A 441 14.33 -28.34 35.37
C SER A 441 13.35 -27.18 35.16
N ASN A 442 13.29 -26.65 33.94
CA ASN A 442 12.42 -25.53 33.60
C ASN A 442 10.95 -25.95 33.60
N ARG A 443 10.63 -27.18 33.17
CA ARG A 443 9.26 -27.72 33.28
C ARG A 443 8.77 -27.76 34.73
N ILE A 444 9.60 -28.22 35.67
CA ILE A 444 9.24 -28.27 37.09
C ILE A 444 9.03 -26.85 37.64
N ALA A 445 9.92 -25.92 37.32
CA ALA A 445 9.81 -24.53 37.75
C ALA A 445 8.52 -23.86 37.25
N VAL A 446 8.21 -24.02 35.96
CA VAL A 446 6.97 -23.49 35.38
C VAL A 446 5.74 -24.17 35.98
N ASP A 447 5.78 -25.48 36.19
CA ASP A 447 4.64 -26.23 36.76
C ASP A 447 4.30 -25.77 38.18
N GLN A 448 5.33 -25.52 39.02
CA GLN A 448 5.16 -24.94 40.35
C GLN A 448 4.58 -23.53 40.29
N MET A 449 5.10 -22.69 39.39
CA MET A 449 4.60 -21.33 39.18
C MET A 449 3.13 -21.32 38.74
N LEU A 450 2.76 -22.14 37.76
CA LEU A 450 1.38 -22.25 37.28
C LEU A 450 0.42 -22.76 38.36
N SER A 451 0.88 -23.67 39.21
CA SER A 451 0.08 -24.18 40.33
C SER A 451 -0.23 -23.08 41.34
N LEU A 452 0.77 -22.27 41.70
CA LEU A 452 0.59 -21.15 42.63
C LEU A 452 -0.31 -20.05 42.03
N LEU A 453 -0.18 -19.80 40.72
CA LEU A 453 -1.04 -18.85 40.02
C LEU A 453 -2.49 -19.32 39.90
N SER A 454 -2.72 -20.63 39.85
CA SER A 454 -4.08 -21.18 39.72
C SER A 454 -4.99 -20.86 40.91
N GLU A 455 -4.44 -20.47 42.06
CA GLU A 455 -5.21 -20.01 43.22
C GLU A 455 -5.90 -18.66 42.97
N THR A 456 -5.31 -17.82 42.10
CA THR A 456 -5.75 -16.44 41.86
C THR A 456 -6.19 -16.18 40.42
N LYS A 457 -5.77 -17.01 39.47
CA LYS A 457 -6.06 -16.88 38.03
C LYS A 457 -6.57 -18.20 37.48
N LEU A 458 -7.31 -18.12 36.37
CA LEU A 458 -7.68 -19.28 35.58
C LEU A 458 -6.50 -19.68 34.68
N ILE A 459 -5.99 -20.90 34.82
CA ILE A 459 -4.93 -21.44 33.96
C ILE A 459 -5.53 -22.53 33.07
N LEU A 460 -5.48 -22.35 31.75
CA LEU A 460 -5.91 -23.34 30.77
C LEU A 460 -4.72 -23.76 29.92
N GLU A 461 -4.29 -25.01 30.03
CA GLU A 461 -3.10 -25.51 29.33
C GLU A 461 -3.42 -26.70 28.43
N ILE A 462 -2.78 -26.74 27.26
CA ILE A 462 -2.76 -27.92 26.40
C ILE A 462 -1.52 -28.74 26.75
N ARG A 463 -1.72 -30.03 27.02
CA ARG A 463 -0.65 -31.01 27.23
C ARG A 463 -0.86 -32.22 26.33
N HIS A 464 0.25 -32.81 25.89
CA HIS A 464 0.26 -34.07 25.13
C HIS A 464 0.26 -35.30 26.04
#